data_AF-A0A1E4JKK6-F1
#
_entry.id   AF-A0A1E4JKK6-F1
#
_cell.length_a   1.000
_cell.length_b   1.000
_cell.length_c   1.000
_cell.angle_alpha   90.00
_cell.angle_beta   90.00
_cell.angle_gamma   90.00
#
_symmetry.space_group_name_H-M   'P 1'
#
loop_
_entity.id
_entity.type
_entity.pdbx_description
1 polymer ?
#
loop_
_entity_poly.entity_id
_entity_poly.type
_entity_poly.pdbx_seq_one_letter_code
_entity_poly.pdbx_strand_id
1 'polypeptide(L)'
;MTDLSSLIERIEAGENTNALDVLVEVALFEPDEEHASCRPNAAGTKVIYRSHTGLEATYLAADWTLPPIRPATLAALKARNPSQ
;
A
#
# COMPACT_ATOMS: atom_id res chain seq x y z
N MET A 1 2.46 -11.59 5.23
CA MET A 1 2.03 -11.37 3.84
C MET A 1 0.64 -10.76 3.90
N THR A 2 0.44 -9.57 3.37
CA THR A 2 -0.90 -8.99 3.23
C THR A 2 -1.64 -9.82 2.19
N ASP A 3 -2.80 -10.37 2.56
CA ASP A 3 -3.66 -11.07 1.60
C ASP A 3 -4.32 -10.02 0.68
N LEU A 4 -3.92 -10.02 -0.60
CA LEU A 4 -4.41 -9.05 -1.58
C LEU A 4 -5.91 -9.20 -1.83
N SER A 5 -6.46 -10.42 -1.72
CA SER A 5 -7.89 -10.66 -1.93
C SER A 5 -8.72 -9.99 -0.83
N SER A 6 -8.37 -10.21 0.43
CA SER A 6 -8.99 -9.51 1.57
C SER A 6 -8.83 -7.99 1.49
N LEU A 7 -7.67 -7.50 1.02
CA LEU A 7 -7.44 -6.07 0.83
C LEU A 7 -8.37 -5.47 -0.24
N ILE A 8 -8.52 -6.13 -1.39
CA ILE A 8 -9.41 -5.73 -2.48
C ILE A 8 -10.86 -5.69 -2.01
N GLU A 9 -11.34 -6.75 -1.33
CA GLU A 9 -12.71 -6.85 -0.82
C GLU A 9 -13.08 -5.69 0.11
N ARG A 10 -12.16 -5.29 1.00
CA ARG A 10 -12.36 -4.16 1.92
C ARG A 10 -12.51 -2.83 1.19
N ILE A 11 -11.70 -2.60 0.16
CA ILE A 11 -11.77 -1.38 -0.68
C ILE A 11 -13.07 -1.37 -1.50
N GLU A 12 -13.50 -2.51 -2.05
CA GLU A 12 -14.77 -2.65 -2.77
C GLU A 12 -15.98 -2.43 -1.84
N ALA A 13 -15.90 -2.86 -0.58
CA ALA A 13 -16.89 -2.57 0.46
C ALA A 13 -16.93 -1.08 0.88
N GLY A 14 -16.01 -0.25 0.36
CA GLY A 14 -16.00 1.20 0.55
C GLY A 14 -15.20 1.67 1.76
N GLU A 15 -14.42 0.79 2.41
CA GLU A 15 -13.50 1.20 3.48
C GLU A 15 -12.44 2.17 2.94
N ASN A 16 -12.12 3.21 3.71
CA ASN A 16 -11.17 4.26 3.33
C ASN A 16 -10.37 4.79 4.52
N THR A 17 -9.76 3.88 5.29
CA THR A 17 -8.98 4.24 6.47
C THR A 17 -7.50 4.45 6.12
N ASN A 18 -6.82 5.31 6.87
CA ASN A 18 -5.37 5.52 6.71
C ASN A 18 -4.56 4.20 6.88
N ALA A 19 -5.04 3.27 7.71
CA ALA A 19 -4.41 1.95 7.83
C ALA A 19 -4.57 1.12 6.55
N LEU A 20 -5.71 1.23 5.87
CA LEU A 20 -5.94 0.60 4.57
C LEU A 20 -5.03 1.21 3.50
N ASP A 21 -4.90 2.53 3.47
CA ASP A 21 -3.99 3.23 2.55
C ASP A 21 -2.52 2.79 2.74
N VAL A 22 -2.07 2.61 3.99
CA VAL A 22 -0.74 2.05 4.30
C VAL A 22 -0.57 0.63 3.74
N LEU A 23 -1.60 -0.21 3.86
CA LEU A 23 -1.54 -1.58 3.31
C LEU A 23 -1.49 -1.58 1.79
N VAL A 24 -2.21 -0.64 1.13
CA VAL A 24 -2.16 -0.46 -0.32
C VAL A 24 -0.77 0.00 -0.75
N GLU A 25 -0.21 1.02 -0.11
CA GLU A 25 1.14 1.53 -0.43
C GLU A 25 2.16 0.39 -0.39
N VAL A 26 2.15 -0.41 0.67
CA VAL A 26 3.09 -1.54 0.83
C VAL A 26 2.85 -2.64 -0.21
N ALA A 27 1.60 -2.91 -0.58
CA ALA A 27 1.26 -3.91 -1.59
C ALA A 27 1.64 -3.47 -3.02
N LEU A 28 1.54 -2.17 -3.31
CA LEU A 28 1.81 -1.58 -4.62
C LEU A 28 3.24 -1.05 -4.76
N PHE A 29 4.02 -1.01 -3.68
CA PHE A 29 5.41 -0.59 -3.73
C PHE A 29 6.22 -1.40 -4.75
N GLU A 30 7.05 -0.69 -5.51
CA GLU A 30 8.13 -1.24 -6.33
C GLU A 30 9.41 -0.53 -5.92
N PRO A 31 10.52 -1.26 -5.69
CA PRO A 31 11.81 -0.63 -5.44
C PRO A 31 12.20 0.33 -6.57
N ASP A 32 12.72 1.50 -6.21
CA ASP A 32 13.18 2.53 -7.13
C ASP A 32 14.66 2.87 -6.86
N GLU A 33 15.15 3.98 -7.44
CA GLU A 33 16.54 4.41 -7.27
C GLU A 33 16.89 4.78 -5.82
N GLU A 34 15.91 5.24 -5.03
CA GLU A 34 16.11 5.72 -3.68
C GLU A 34 15.78 4.65 -2.63
N HIS A 35 14.70 3.90 -2.84
CA HIS A 35 14.11 2.99 -1.86
C HIS A 35 14.16 1.53 -2.31
N ALA A 36 14.73 0.68 -1.46
CA ALA A 36 14.84 -0.76 -1.68
C ALA A 36 13.61 -1.55 -1.21
N SER A 37 12.92 -1.05 -0.18
CA SER A 37 11.75 -1.70 0.41
C SER A 37 10.92 -0.69 1.19
N CYS A 38 9.67 -1.04 1.49
CA CYS A 38 8.87 -0.32 2.46
C CYS A 38 8.11 -1.28 3.38
N ARG A 39 7.65 -0.76 4.51
CA ARG A 39 6.85 -1.50 5.50
C ARG A 39 5.95 -0.54 6.30
N PRO A 40 4.88 -1.04 6.93
CA PRO A 40 4.14 -0.25 7.92
C PRO A 40 5.02 0.05 9.13
N ASN A 41 4.77 1.19 9.78
CA ASN A 41 5.25 1.41 11.15
C ASN A 41 4.48 0.53 12.15
N ALA A 42 4.95 0.48 13.40
CA ALA A 42 4.34 -0.37 14.44
C ALA A 42 2.86 -0.07 14.70
N ALA A 43 2.43 1.18 14.49
CA ALA A 43 1.04 1.60 14.66
C ALA A 43 0.15 1.33 13.42
N GLY A 44 0.72 0.90 12.29
CA GLY A 44 -0.02 0.71 11.04
C GLY A 44 -0.58 2.00 10.44
N THR A 45 0.01 3.15 10.73
CA THR A 45 -0.49 4.48 10.33
C THR A 45 0.45 5.26 9.42
N LYS A 46 1.69 4.77 9.25
CA LYS A 46 2.70 5.40 8.41
C LYS A 46 3.49 4.33 7.67
N VAL A 47 4.13 4.72 6.58
CA VAL A 47 5.01 3.86 5.80
C VAL A 47 6.45 4.23 6.09
N ILE A 48 7.26 3.23 6.39
CA ILE A 48 8.69 3.35 6.57
C ILE A 48 9.33 2.82 5.30
N TYR A 49 9.96 3.70 4.55
CA TYR A 49 10.77 3.33 3.39
C TYR A 49 12.21 3.15 3.85
N ARG A 50 12.86 2.14 3.28
CA ARG A 50 14.27 1.83 3.54
C ARG A 50 15.06 1.96 2.26
N SER A 51 16.10 2.79 2.28
CA SER A 51 17.00 2.98 1.15
C SER A 51 17.89 1.76 0.89
N HIS A 52 18.55 1.74 -0.27
CA HIS A 52 19.57 0.74 -0.61
C HIS A 52 20.80 0.76 0.33
N THR A 53 21.05 1.89 1.00
CA THR A 53 22.12 2.02 2.01
C THR A 53 21.66 1.65 3.42
N GLY A 54 20.38 1.28 3.59
CA GLY A 54 19.80 0.85 4.85
C GLY A 54 19.26 1.96 5.75
N LEU A 55 19.24 3.21 5.28
CA LEU A 55 18.60 4.32 5.99
C LEU A 55 17.08 4.17 5.93
N GLU A 56 16.40 4.51 7.02
CA GLU A 56 14.93 4.49 7.09
C GLU A 56 14.37 5.91 7.21
N ALA A 57 13.29 6.18 6.48
CA ALA A 57 12.53 7.42 6.57
C ALA A 57 11.03 7.12 6.65
N THR A 58 10.30 7.93 7.41
CA THR A 58 8.87 7.72 7.72
C THR A 58 8.00 8.73 7.00
N TYR A 59 7.00 8.24 6.27
CA TYR A 59 6.08 9.03 5.46
C TYR A 59 4.62 8.70 5.77
N LEU A 60 3.72 9.61 5.42
CA LEU A 60 2.31 9.29 5.29
C LEU A 60 2.11 8.47 4.00
N ALA A 61 1.16 7.53 4.01
CA ALA A 61 0.72 6.89 2.77
C ALA A 61 -0.06 7.90 1.92
N ALA A 62 -0.12 7.68 0.61
CA ALA A 62 -1.04 8.41 -0.24
C ALA A 62 -2.50 7.99 0.03
N ASP A 63 -3.47 8.84 -0.34
CA ASP A 63 -4.91 8.62 -0.14
C ASP A 63 -5.51 7.61 -1.16
N TRP A 64 -4.94 6.41 -1.22
CA TRP A 64 -5.23 5.38 -2.24
C TRP A 64 -6.70 4.98 -2.33
N THR A 65 -7.44 5.05 -1.23
CA THR A 65 -8.80 4.49 -1.09
C THR A 65 -9.92 5.52 -1.25
N LEU A 66 -9.56 6.80 -1.43
CA LEU A 66 -10.54 7.86 -1.68
C LEU A 66 -11.24 7.67 -3.03
N PRO A 67 -12.53 8.06 -3.15
CA PRO A 67 -13.33 7.82 -4.35
C PRO A 67 -12.67 8.21 -5.68
N PRO A 68 -11.93 9.32 -5.80
CA PRO A 68 -11.28 9.69 -7.07
C PRO A 68 -10.18 8.72 -7.52
N ILE A 69 -9.45 8.11 -6.58
CA ILE A 69 -8.26 7.26 -6.85
C ILE A 69 -8.60 5.77 -6.79
N ARG A 70 -9.62 5.40 -6.00
CA ARG A 70 -10.04 4.02 -5.73
C ARG A 70 -10.14 3.11 -6.96
N PRO A 71 -10.73 3.53 -8.11
CA PRO A 71 -10.80 2.65 -9.27
C PRO A 71 -9.42 2.25 -9.81
N ALA A 72 -8.46 3.18 -9.83
CA ALA A 72 -7.10 2.91 -10.28
C ALA A 72 -6.35 2.01 -9.28
N THR A 73 -6.52 2.26 -7.98
CA THR A 73 -6.00 1.41 -6.90
C THR A 73 -6.47 -0.03 -7.04
N LEU A 74 -7.77 -0.25 -7.21
CA LEU A 74 -8.35 -1.59 -7.37
C LEU A 74 -7.80 -2.30 -8.61
N ALA A 75 -7.65 -1.60 -9.74
CA ALA A 75 -7.07 -2.17 -10.95
C ALA A 75 -5.62 -2.61 -10.73
N ALA A 76 -4.81 -1.78 -10.07
CA ALA A 76 -3.41 -2.09 -9.77
C ALA A 76 -3.28 -3.29 -8.83
N LEU A 77 -4.09 -3.36 -7.76
CA LEU A 77 -4.09 -4.48 -6.82
C LEU A 77 -4.52 -5.80 -7.49
N LYS A 78 -5.55 -5.76 -8.33
CA LYS A 78 -6.01 -6.94 -9.10
C LYS A 78 -4.94 -7.44 -10.06
N ALA A 79 -4.21 -6.54 -10.73
CA ALA A 79 -3.10 -6.92 -11.59
C ALA A 79 -1.97 -7.65 -10.85
N ARG A 80 -1.81 -7.41 -9.53
CA ARG A 80 -0.83 -8.09 -8.67
C ARG A 80 -1.35 -9.34 -7.98
N ASN A 81 -2.63 -9.67 -8.15
CA ASN A 81 -3.26 -10.85 -7.57
C ASN A 81 -3.58 -11.89 -8.66
N PRO A 82 -2.60 -12.69 -9.13
CA PRO A 82 -2.75 -13.58 -10.30
C PRO A 82 -3.66 -14.80 -10.07
N SER A 83 -4.48 -14.80 -9.04
CA SER A 83 -5.37 -15.92 -8.64
C SER A 83 -6.86 -15.66 -8.89
N GLN A 84 -7.21 -14.74 -9.80
CA GLN A 84 -8.57 -14.59 -10.32
C GLN A 84 -8.63 -14.81 -11.83
#